data_AF-A0A946AUS3-F1
#
_entry.id   AF-A0A946AUS3-F1
#
_cell.length_a   1.000
_cell.length_b   1.000
_cell.length_c   1.000
_cell.angle_alpha   90.00
_cell.angle_beta   90.00
_cell.angle_gamma   90.00
#
_symmetry.space_group_name_H-M   'P 1'
#
loop_
_entity.id
_entity.type
_entity.pdbx_description
1 polymer ?
#
loop_
_entity_poly.entity_id
_entity_poly.type
_entity_poly.pdbx_seq_one_letter_code
_entity_poly.pdbx_strand_id
1 'polypeptide(L)'
;MKNLILILLFALTITNCSNTKETPLLLPIAAEPSAKLHNNKGIGYFNNGKYLEALIKFTQASVADSTTGEIYFNLGLMQHLKGEQEKAKNLFKQARQFANGNKKILGSRLIKKHLDP
;
A
#
# COMPACT_ATOMS: atom_id res chain seq x y z
N MET A 1 15.67 -47.99 28.90
CA MET A 1 16.07 -46.99 27.89
C MET A 1 14.98 -46.99 26.81
N LYS A 2 14.05 -46.04 26.87
CA LYS A 2 12.91 -45.91 25.95
C LYS A 2 13.15 -44.67 25.08
N ASN A 3 12.95 -44.84 23.80
CA ASN A 3 13.47 -44.00 22.74
C ASN A 3 12.97 -42.55 22.77
N LEU A 4 13.96 -41.68 22.72
CA LEU A 4 14.08 -40.29 22.30
C LEU A 4 12.82 -39.51 21.87
N ILE A 5 12.73 -38.35 22.50
CA ILE A 5 11.73 -37.29 22.39
C ILE A 5 11.72 -36.62 21.01
N LEU A 6 10.52 -36.55 20.45
CA LEU A 6 9.90 -35.49 19.64
C LEU A 6 10.69 -34.17 19.47
N ILE A 7 11.16 -33.85 18.26
CA ILE A 7 11.34 -32.43 17.83
C ILE A 7 10.73 -32.24 16.44
N LEU A 8 9.52 -31.68 16.49
CA LEU A 8 8.84 -30.93 15.44
C LEU A 8 9.70 -29.74 14.95
N LEU A 9 9.34 -29.23 13.76
CA LEU A 9 9.74 -27.95 13.15
C LEU A 9 11.02 -27.98 12.32
N PHE A 10 10.89 -28.54 11.11
CA PHE A 10 11.62 -27.96 9.98
C PHE A 10 11.04 -26.56 9.74
N ALA A 11 11.71 -25.56 10.30
CA ALA A 11 11.42 -24.16 10.09
C ALA A 11 11.67 -23.80 8.63
N LEU A 12 10.67 -24.01 7.77
CA LEU A 12 10.55 -23.27 6.53
C LEU A 12 9.94 -21.92 6.86
N THR A 13 10.73 -21.06 7.50
CA THR A 13 10.45 -19.63 7.47
C THR A 13 10.73 -19.16 6.04
N ILE A 14 9.77 -19.38 5.14
CA ILE A 14 9.65 -18.59 3.90
C ILE A 14 9.27 -17.16 4.31
N THR A 15 10.21 -16.46 4.92
CA THR A 15 10.25 -15.00 4.86
C THR A 15 10.79 -14.64 3.49
N ASN A 16 10.01 -14.96 2.44
CA ASN A 16 10.15 -14.26 1.17
C ASN A 16 9.59 -12.86 1.37
N CYS A 17 10.32 -12.06 2.15
CA CYS A 17 10.10 -10.63 2.27
C CYS A 17 10.58 -10.04 0.94
N SER A 18 9.74 -10.15 -0.08
CA SER A 18 9.87 -9.33 -1.27
C SER A 18 9.77 -7.87 -0.82
N ASN A 19 10.93 -7.28 -0.60
CA ASN A 19 11.12 -5.87 -0.25
C ASN A 19 10.80 -5.00 -1.49
N THR A 20 9.56 -5.04 -1.95
CA THR A 20 9.08 -4.10 -2.96
C THR A 20 8.91 -2.75 -2.28
N LYS A 21 10.01 -2.00 -2.16
CA LYS A 21 9.98 -0.61 -1.70
C LYS A 21 9.38 0.24 -2.82
N GLU A 22 8.07 0.45 -2.75
CA GLU A 22 7.36 1.44 -3.55
C GLU A 22 7.05 2.66 -2.67
N THR A 23 7.06 3.85 -3.28
CA THR A 23 6.77 5.12 -2.61
C THR A 23 5.40 5.64 -3.00
N PRO A 24 4.78 6.54 -2.22
CA PRO A 24 3.50 7.10 -2.60
C PRO A 24 3.57 7.86 -3.94
N LEU A 25 2.45 7.88 -4.65
CA LEU A 25 2.27 8.49 -5.96
C LEU A 25 1.71 9.90 -5.83
N LEU A 26 2.14 10.78 -6.74
CA LEU A 26 1.52 12.08 -6.96
C LEU A 26 0.22 11.89 -7.75
N LEU A 27 -0.78 12.73 -7.47
CA LEU A 27 -2.02 12.76 -8.25
C LEU A 27 -1.78 13.39 -9.64
N PRO A 28 -2.65 13.10 -10.61
CA PRO A 28 -2.66 13.78 -11.91
C PRO A 28 -2.72 15.30 -11.79
N ILE A 29 -2.25 16.00 -12.82
CA ILE A 29 -2.21 17.48 -12.85
C ILE A 29 -3.62 18.07 -12.66
N ALA A 30 -4.63 17.44 -13.28
CA ALA A 30 -6.03 17.85 -13.27
C ALA A 30 -6.83 17.33 -12.06
N ALA A 31 -6.18 16.70 -11.08
CA ALA A 31 -6.87 16.20 -9.89
C ALA A 31 -7.47 17.34 -9.06
N GLU A 32 -8.49 17.01 -8.27
CA GLU A 32 -9.15 17.95 -7.37
C GLU A 32 -8.11 18.64 -6.46
N PRO A 33 -8.09 19.99 -6.37
CA PRO A 33 -7.04 20.73 -5.66
C PRO A 33 -6.86 20.36 -4.19
N SER A 34 -7.95 20.12 -3.45
CA SER A 34 -7.89 19.72 -2.05
C SER A 34 -7.28 18.32 -1.89
N ALA A 35 -7.66 17.36 -2.72
CA ALA A 35 -7.11 16.01 -2.77
C ALA A 35 -5.60 16.06 -3.06
N LYS A 36 -5.18 16.87 -4.03
CA LYS A 36 -3.77 17.07 -4.36
C LYS A 36 -2.99 17.68 -3.19
N LEU A 37 -3.53 18.69 -2.52
CA LEU A 37 -2.92 19.31 -1.35
C LEU A 37 -2.73 18.29 -0.22
N HIS A 38 -3.78 17.55 0.13
CA HIS A 38 -3.73 16.54 1.16
C HIS A 38 -2.74 15.41 0.82
N ASN A 39 -2.75 14.93 -0.42
CA ASN A 39 -1.81 13.90 -0.85
C ASN A 39 -0.35 14.36 -0.79
N ASN A 40 -0.06 15.59 -1.24
CA ASN A 40 1.31 16.13 -1.18
C ASN A 40 1.80 16.25 0.27
N LYS A 41 0.93 16.63 1.21
CA LYS A 41 1.24 16.59 2.65
C LYS A 41 1.50 15.15 3.12
N GLY A 42 0.70 14.19 2.66
CA GLY A 42 0.88 12.77 2.96
C GLY A 42 2.23 12.22 2.48
N ILE A 43 2.65 12.59 1.27
CA ILE A 43 4.00 12.29 0.75
C ILE A 43 5.08 12.90 1.65
N GLY A 44 4.92 14.15 2.07
CA GLY A 44 5.84 14.81 2.99
C GLY A 44 5.96 14.08 4.32
N TYR A 45 4.84 13.65 4.92
CA TYR A 45 4.87 12.84 6.15
C TYR A 45 5.51 11.46 5.93
N PHE A 46 5.20 10.79 4.83
CA PHE A 46 5.79 9.51 4.46
C PHE A 46 7.32 9.60 4.36
N ASN A 47 7.84 10.61 3.67
CA ASN A 47 9.28 10.82 3.50
C ASN A 47 9.99 11.10 4.83
N ASN A 48 9.26 11.62 5.82
CA ASN A 48 9.74 11.85 7.19
C ASN A 48 9.55 10.63 8.11
N GLY A 49 9.11 9.47 7.60
CA GLY A 49 8.82 8.27 8.39
C GLY A 49 7.56 8.36 9.26
N LYS A 50 6.76 9.42 9.10
CA LYS A 50 5.54 9.69 9.88
C LYS A 50 4.33 9.02 9.22
N TYR A 51 4.28 7.69 9.31
CA TYR A 51 3.31 6.89 8.54
C TYR A 51 1.85 7.06 8.99
N LEU A 52 1.59 7.34 10.27
CA LEU A 52 0.25 7.59 10.76
C LEU A 52 -0.31 8.91 10.19
N GLU A 53 0.50 9.96 10.21
CA GLU A 53 0.16 11.26 9.65
C GLU A 53 0.02 11.19 8.13
N ALA A 54 0.86 10.39 7.46
CA ALA A 54 0.71 10.10 6.03
C ALA A 54 -0.64 9.45 5.73
N LEU A 55 -1.02 8.42 6.49
CA LEU A 55 -2.34 7.76 6.37
C LEU A 55 -3.48 8.75 6.56
N ILE A 56 -3.44 9.60 7.59
CA ILE A 56 -4.47 10.63 7.83
C ILE A 56 -4.59 11.56 6.61
N LYS A 57 -3.47 12.01 6.04
CA LYS A 57 -3.47 12.90 4.88
C LYS A 57 -3.96 12.23 3.60
N PHE A 58 -3.60 10.98 3.35
CA PHE A 58 -4.14 10.23 2.23
C PHE A 58 -5.65 9.96 2.39
N THR A 59 -6.14 9.74 3.61
CA THR A 59 -7.58 9.60 3.87
C THR A 59 -8.32 10.92 3.61
N GLN A 60 -7.74 12.05 4.01
CA GLN A 60 -8.31 13.36 3.67
C GLN A 60 -8.34 13.59 2.15
N ALA A 61 -7.32 13.12 1.42
CA ALA A 61 -7.34 13.16 -0.03
C ALA A 61 -8.47 12.31 -0.62
N SER A 62 -8.73 11.10 -0.09
CA SER A 62 -9.82 10.25 -0.58
C SER A 62 -11.22 10.79 -0.29
N VAL A 63 -11.37 11.60 0.77
CA VAL A 63 -12.63 12.29 1.07
C VAL A 63 -12.89 13.41 0.06
N ALA A 64 -11.83 14.08 -0.40
CA ALA A 64 -11.93 15.15 -1.38
C ALA A 64 -12.13 14.62 -2.82
N ASP A 65 -11.48 13.50 -3.16
CA ASP A 65 -11.67 12.79 -4.43
C ASP A 65 -11.58 11.27 -4.21
N SER A 66 -12.69 10.58 -4.45
CA SER A 66 -12.81 9.12 -4.31
C SER A 66 -12.62 8.37 -5.62
N THR A 67 -12.20 9.03 -6.70
CA THR A 67 -12.10 8.43 -8.05
C THR A 67 -10.68 8.35 -8.60
N THR A 68 -9.68 8.80 -7.83
CA THR A 68 -8.27 8.80 -8.23
C THR A 68 -7.52 7.57 -7.70
N GLY A 69 -7.03 6.72 -8.61
CA GLY A 69 -6.32 5.46 -8.28
C GLY A 69 -5.06 5.64 -7.43
N GLU A 70 -4.33 6.74 -7.60
CA GLU A 70 -3.12 7.05 -6.86
C GLU A 70 -3.38 7.24 -5.36
N ILE A 71 -4.55 7.78 -5.00
CA ILE A 71 -4.94 7.94 -3.59
C ILE A 71 -5.14 6.57 -2.95
N TYR A 72 -5.86 5.67 -3.64
CA TYR A 72 -6.06 4.30 -3.15
C TYR A 72 -4.76 3.50 -3.10
N PHE A 73 -3.84 3.72 -4.05
CA PHE A 73 -2.51 3.14 -3.99
C PHE A 73 -1.76 3.60 -2.74
N ASN A 74 -1.79 4.91 -2.43
CA ASN A 74 -1.11 5.48 -1.27
C ASN A 74 -1.70 4.97 0.05
N LEU A 75 -3.02 4.87 0.13
CA LEU A 75 -3.69 4.25 1.27
C LEU A 75 -3.32 2.77 1.42
N GLY A 76 -3.33 2.01 0.31
CA GLY A 76 -2.94 0.61 0.29
C GLY A 76 -1.50 0.40 0.75
N LEU A 77 -0.58 1.27 0.32
CA LEU A 77 0.81 1.29 0.78
C LEU A 77 0.90 1.52 2.29
N MET A 78 0.11 2.44 2.85
CA MET A 78 0.11 2.68 4.31
C MET A 78 -0.39 1.47 5.09
N GLN A 79 -1.46 0.83 4.62
CA GLN A 79 -1.98 -0.39 5.25
C GLN A 79 -1.00 -1.57 5.14
N HIS A 80 -0.32 -1.69 4.00
CA HIS A 80 0.71 -2.70 3.82
C HIS A 80 1.86 -2.52 4.81
N LEU A 81 2.36 -1.30 4.98
CA LEU A 81 3.43 -0.98 5.95
C LEU A 81 2.98 -1.16 7.40
N LYS A 82 1.69 -0.93 7.69
CA LYS A 82 1.10 -1.22 9.00
C LYS A 82 0.92 -2.73 9.27
N GLY A 83 1.07 -3.58 8.26
CA GLY A 83 0.86 -5.03 8.37
C GLY A 83 -0.58 -5.48 8.13
N GLU A 84 -1.48 -4.57 7.75
CA GLU A 84 -2.92 -4.80 7.57
C GLU A 84 -3.22 -5.35 6.17
N GLN A 85 -2.83 -6.60 5.92
CA GLN A 85 -2.79 -7.16 4.55
C GLN A 85 -4.15 -7.16 3.84
N GLU A 86 -5.24 -7.53 4.51
CA GLU A 86 -6.58 -7.54 3.88
C GLU A 86 -7.07 -6.13 3.52
N LYS A 87 -6.78 -5.13 4.36
CA LYS A 87 -7.12 -3.73 4.05
C LYS A 87 -6.29 -3.23 2.87
N ALA A 88 -4.98 -3.54 2.86
CA ALA A 88 -4.09 -3.21 1.75
C ALA A 88 -4.59 -3.83 0.43
N LYS A 89 -4.96 -5.11 0.44
CA LYS A 89 -5.53 -5.82 -0.71
C LYS A 89 -6.77 -5.11 -1.25
N ASN A 90 -7.72 -4.74 -0.41
CA ASN A 90 -8.95 -4.04 -0.84
C ASN A 90 -8.67 -2.65 -1.41
N LEU A 91 -7.71 -1.92 -0.86
CA LEU A 91 -7.28 -0.62 -1.38
C LEU A 91 -6.54 -0.76 -2.71
N PHE A 92 -5.69 -1.77 -2.86
CA PHE A 92 -5.01 -2.05 -4.13
C PHE A 92 -5.96 -2.51 -5.23
N LYS A 93 -7.06 -3.21 -4.90
CA LYS A 93 -8.14 -3.49 -5.86
C LYS A 93 -8.75 -2.18 -6.38
N GLN A 94 -9.07 -1.25 -5.49
CA GLN A 94 -9.60 0.07 -5.88
C GLN A 94 -8.58 0.87 -6.68
N ALA A 95 -7.31 0.86 -6.29
CA ALA A 95 -6.23 1.51 -7.06
C ALA A 95 -6.19 0.98 -8.50
N ARG A 96 -6.24 -0.34 -8.69
CA ARG A 96 -6.26 -0.97 -10.02
C ARG A 96 -7.54 -0.64 -10.81
N GLN A 97 -8.69 -0.59 -10.15
CA GLN A 97 -9.97 -0.22 -10.74
C GLN A 97 -9.97 1.24 -11.25
N PHE A 98 -9.43 2.16 -10.47
CA PHE A 98 -9.36 3.60 -10.78
C PHE A 98 -8.04 4.01 -11.44
N ALA A 99 -7.28 3.06 -11.98
CA ALA A 99 -5.96 3.34 -12.51
C ALA A 99 -5.99 4.27 -13.72
N ASN A 100 -7.06 4.28 -14.52
CA ASN A 100 -7.23 5.11 -15.72
C ASN A 100 -6.00 5.10 -16.64
N GLY A 101 -5.39 3.92 -16.85
CA GLY A 101 -4.19 3.75 -17.68
C GLY A 101 -2.87 4.15 -17.00
N ASN A 102 -2.87 4.52 -15.72
CA ASN A 102 -1.66 4.81 -14.96
C ASN A 102 -0.76 3.55 -14.86
N LYS A 103 0.32 3.56 -15.64
CA LYS A 103 1.27 2.45 -15.74
C LYS A 103 1.99 2.13 -14.43
N LYS A 104 2.15 3.10 -13.51
CA LYS A 104 2.77 2.85 -12.20
C LYS A 104 1.86 1.99 -11.33
N ILE A 105 0.55 2.23 -11.38
CA ILE A 105 -0.44 1.42 -10.67
C ILE A 105 -0.55 0.05 -11.33
N LEU A 106 -0.78 0.00 -12.65
CA LEU A 106 -0.98 -1.27 -13.38
C LEU A 106 0.25 -2.18 -13.35
N GLY A 107 1.45 -1.59 -13.28
CA GLY A 107 2.72 -2.31 -13.17
C GLY A 107 3.25 -2.46 -11.75
N SER A 108 2.49 -2.07 -10.72
CA SER A 108 2.95 -2.15 -9.32
C SER A 108 3.17 -3.60 -8.91
N ARG A 109 4.39 -3.88 -8.42
CA ARG A 109 4.74 -5.20 -7.88
C ARG A 109 4.01 -5.44 -6.57
N LEU A 110 3.76 -4.37 -5.81
CA LEU A 110 3.00 -4.44 -4.57
C LEU A 110 1.53 -4.80 -4.85
N ILE A 111 0.88 -4.16 -5.83
CA ILE A 111 -0.47 -4.57 -6.25
C ILE A 111 -0.49 -6.03 -6.72
N LYS A 112 0.46 -6.43 -7.59
CA LYS A 112 0.55 -7.82 -8.06
C LYS A 112 0.65 -8.82 -6.91
N LYS A 113 1.52 -8.55 -5.92
CA LYS A 113 1.70 -9.40 -4.72
C LYS A 113 0.41 -9.58 -3.92
N HIS A 114 -0.43 -8.54 -3.82
CA HIS A 114 -1.67 -8.59 -3.03
C HIS A 114 -2.86 -9.18 -3.79
N LEU A 115 -2.88 -9.06 -5.11
CA LEU A 115 -4.03 -9.42 -5.93
C LEU A 115 -3.86 -10.74 -6.67
N ASP A 116 -2.63 -11.14 -6.97
CA ASP A 116 -2.26 -12.34 -7.72
C ASP A 116 -1.24 -13.17 -6.90
N PRO A 117 -1.63 -13.71 -5.73
CA PRO A 117 -0.74 -14.36 -4.77
C PRO A 117 -0.22 -15.73 -5.22
#